data_AF-A0A655F7P6-F1
#
_entry.id   AF-A0A655F7P6-F1
#
_cell.length_a   1.000
_cell.length_b   1.000
_cell.length_c   1.000
_cell.angle_alpha   90.00
_cell.angle_beta   90.00
_cell.angle_gamma   90.00
#
_symmetry.space_group_name_H-M   'P 1'
#
loop_
_entity.id
_entity.type
_entity.pdbx_description
1 polymer ?
#
loop_
_entity_poly.entity_id
_entity_poly.type
_entity_poly.pdbx_seq_one_letter_code
_entity_poly.pdbx_strand_id
1 'polypeptide(L)'
;MAELRRVGLLADGAEPDSEEAVLALYRYLGRTPSRLLAVALTDAVGDRRTQNQPGTTDEYPNWRVPLTGPDGQPMLLEDIFTDRRAATLAEAVRAATTSPMSCW
;
A
#
# COMPACT_ATOMS: atom_id res chain seq x y z
N MET A 1 -11.15 -0.67 10.09
CA MET A 1 -11.43 -1.90 9.33
C MET A 1 -12.92 -2.19 9.11
N ALA A 2 -13.85 -1.71 9.96
CA ALA A 2 -15.29 -1.96 9.82
C ALA A 2 -15.86 -1.64 8.43
N GLU A 3 -15.47 -0.49 7.85
CA GLU A 3 -15.93 -0.11 6.50
C GLU A 3 -15.48 -1.10 5.43
N LEU A 4 -14.22 -1.54 5.46
CA LEU A 4 -13.68 -2.52 4.51
C LEU A 4 -14.42 -3.86 4.61
N ARG A 5 -14.81 -4.29 5.83
CA ARG A 5 -15.66 -5.48 6.03
C ARG A 5 -17.07 -5.24 5.47
N ARG A 6 -17.70 -4.11 5.82
CA ARG A 6 -19.04 -3.71 5.33
C ARG A 6 -19.15 -3.71 3.81
N VAL A 7 -18.09 -3.30 3.11
CA VAL A 7 -18.07 -3.24 1.64
C VAL A 7 -17.48 -4.48 0.95
N GLY A 8 -17.27 -5.56 1.72
CA GLY A 8 -16.84 -6.88 1.24
C GLY A 8 -15.40 -6.94 0.76
N LEU A 9 -14.52 -6.04 1.22
CA LEU A 9 -13.09 -6.04 0.88
C LEU A 9 -12.23 -6.79 1.90
N LEU A 10 -12.78 -7.05 3.09
CA LEU A 10 -12.21 -7.94 4.09
C LEU A 10 -13.30 -8.91 4.56
N ALA A 11 -12.89 -10.15 4.88
CA ALA A 11 -13.78 -11.14 5.48
C ALA A 11 -14.25 -10.66 6.87
N ASP A 12 -15.37 -11.18 7.38
CA ASP A 12 -15.74 -11.00 8.79
C ASP A 12 -14.95 -11.95 9.69
N GLY A 13 -14.69 -11.54 10.93
CA GLY A 13 -13.97 -12.35 11.92
C GLY A 13 -12.53 -11.88 12.17
N ALA A 14 -11.54 -12.70 11.83
CA ALA A 14 -10.13 -12.49 12.20
C ALA A 14 -9.60 -11.12 11.77
N GLU A 15 -8.64 -10.59 12.54
CA GLU A 15 -7.92 -9.38 12.16
C GLU A 15 -6.99 -9.68 10.98
N PRO A 16 -7.06 -8.87 9.90
CA PRO A 16 -6.22 -9.08 8.74
C PRO A 16 -4.77 -8.80 9.09
N ASP A 17 -3.86 -9.46 8.39
CA ASP A 17 -2.46 -9.04 8.41
C ASP A 17 -2.28 -7.67 7.71
N SER A 18 -1.08 -7.10 7.81
CA SER A 18 -0.79 -5.80 7.21
C SER A 18 -0.92 -5.80 5.68
N GLU A 19 -0.57 -6.89 5.02
CA GLU A 19 -0.66 -6.99 3.56
C GLU A 19 -2.12 -7.03 3.09
N GLU A 20 -2.94 -7.84 3.76
CA GLU A 20 -4.38 -7.92 3.52
C GLU A 20 -5.07 -6.57 3.75
N ALA A 21 -4.72 -5.89 4.85
CA ALA A 21 -5.23 -4.57 5.18
C ALA A 21 -4.88 -3.53 4.10
N VAL A 22 -3.61 -3.48 3.68
CA VAL A 22 -3.12 -2.59 2.61
C VAL A 22 -3.84 -2.87 1.30
N LEU A 23 -3.93 -4.14 0.88
CA LEU A 23 -4.57 -4.52 -0.37
C LEU A 23 -6.06 -4.13 -0.38
N ALA A 24 -6.77 -4.33 0.74
CA ALA A 24 -8.15 -3.92 0.88
C ALA A 24 -8.32 -2.40 0.82
N LEU A 25 -7.40 -1.63 1.42
CA LEU A 25 -7.42 -0.16 1.34
C LEU A 25 -7.23 0.34 -0.09
N TYR A 26 -6.25 -0.19 -0.85
CA TYR A 26 -6.05 0.21 -2.24
C TYR A 26 -7.24 -0.17 -3.14
N ARG A 27 -7.85 -1.35 -2.93
CA ARG A 27 -9.10 -1.71 -3.60
C ARG A 27 -10.25 -0.76 -3.25
N TYR A 28 -10.30 -0.28 -2.02
CA TYR A 28 -11.31 0.68 -1.59
C TYR A 28 -11.09 2.06 -2.22
N LEU A 29 -9.85 2.55 -2.26
CA LEU A 29 -9.49 3.79 -2.97
C LEU A 29 -9.84 3.73 -4.46
N GLY A 30 -9.65 2.56 -5.08
CA GLY A 30 -10.04 2.29 -6.46
C GLY A 30 -11.54 2.43 -6.76
N ARG A 31 -12.41 2.46 -5.74
CA ARG A 31 -13.86 2.69 -5.90
C ARG A 31 -14.25 4.17 -5.94
N THR A 32 -13.30 5.08 -5.70
CA THR A 32 -13.56 6.52 -5.72
C THR A 32 -13.58 7.05 -7.15
N PRO A 33 -14.27 8.18 -7.45
CA PRO A 33 -14.22 8.83 -8.76
C PRO A 33 -12.93 9.65 -8.98
N SER A 34 -11.88 9.39 -8.21
CA SER A 34 -10.62 10.14 -8.29
C SER A 34 -9.94 9.91 -9.64
N ARG A 35 -9.46 10.98 -10.28
CA ARG A 35 -8.78 10.90 -11.58
C ARG A 35 -7.39 10.27 -11.50
N LEU A 36 -6.76 10.31 -10.33
CA LEU A 36 -5.43 9.77 -10.08
C LEU A 36 -5.48 8.90 -8.83
N LEU A 37 -4.80 7.75 -8.90
CA LEU A 37 -4.54 6.86 -7.78
C LEU A 37 -3.03 6.70 -7.67
N ALA A 38 -2.47 7.06 -6.51
CA ALA A 38 -1.05 6.95 -6.23
C ALA A 38 -0.80 5.78 -5.28
N VAL A 39 0.32 5.08 -5.49
CA VAL A 39 0.78 3.97 -4.64
C VAL A 39 2.03 4.41 -3.93
N ALA A 40 2.04 4.32 -2.61
CA ALA A 40 3.26 4.47 -1.83
C ALA A 40 4.12 3.22 -2.03
N LEU A 41 5.36 3.39 -2.48
CA LEU A 41 6.27 2.27 -2.72
C LEU A 41 6.53 1.46 -1.44
N THR A 42 6.55 2.13 -0.29
CA THR A 42 6.68 1.50 1.04
C THR A 42 5.56 0.51 1.32
N ASP A 43 4.31 0.82 0.94
CA ASP A 43 3.18 -0.11 1.10
C ASP A 43 3.33 -1.32 0.16
N ALA A 44 3.82 -1.10 -1.06
CA ALA A 44 4.00 -2.14 -2.05
C ALA A 44 5.03 -3.19 -1.63
N VAL A 45 6.10 -2.77 -0.93
CA VAL A 45 7.17 -3.66 -0.47
C VAL A 45 7.05 -4.06 1.00
N GLY A 46 6.11 -3.48 1.74
CA GLY A 46 5.89 -3.77 3.16
C GLY A 46 6.87 -3.07 4.11
N ASP A 47 7.46 -1.93 3.71
CA ASP A 47 8.28 -1.11 4.60
C ASP A 47 7.42 -0.55 5.73
N ARG A 48 7.93 -0.60 6.96
CA ARG A 48 7.23 -0.21 8.18
C ARG A 48 7.78 1.07 8.80
N ARG A 49 8.87 1.62 8.27
CA ARG A 49 9.56 2.77 8.84
C ARG A 49 9.11 4.04 8.12
N THR A 50 8.66 5.03 8.88
CA THR A 50 8.26 6.32 8.30
C THR A 50 9.48 7.08 7.79
N GLN A 51 9.35 7.81 6.68
CA GLN A 51 10.44 8.64 6.19
C GLN A 51 10.63 9.91 7.04
N ASN A 52 9.56 10.38 7.67
CA ASN A 52 9.57 11.63 8.43
C ASN A 52 8.68 11.52 9.67
N GLN A 53 9.19 12.04 10.78
CA GLN A 53 8.45 12.24 12.02
C GLN A 53 8.32 13.75 12.27
N PRO A 54 7.15 14.36 11.98
CA PRO A 54 6.94 15.79 12.17
C PRO A 54 7.27 16.26 13.59
N GLY A 55 7.90 17.44 13.70
CA GLY A 55 8.26 18.03 14.98
C GLY A 55 9.55 17.50 15.59
N THR A 56 10.38 16.78 14.83
CA THR A 56 11.70 16.30 15.26
C THR A 56 12.80 16.91 14.40
N THR A 57 14.00 17.06 14.98
CA THR A 57 15.21 17.50 14.29
C THR A 57 16.27 16.42 14.37
N ASP A 58 16.69 16.07 15.60
CA ASP A 58 17.79 15.12 15.86
C ASP A 58 17.30 13.78 16.44
N GLU A 59 16.02 13.70 16.83
CA GLU A 59 15.43 12.54 17.49
C GLU A 59 15.13 11.39 16.52
N TYR A 60 14.93 11.70 15.24
CA TYR A 60 14.64 10.73 14.20
C TYR A 60 15.51 10.98 12.96
N PRO A 61 15.97 9.95 12.24
CA PRO A 61 16.70 10.11 10.99
C PRO A 61 15.78 10.52 9.83
N ASN A 62 15.06 11.65 9.98
CA ASN A 62 14.16 12.19 8.96
C ASN A 62 14.88 12.29 7.62
N TRP A 63 14.17 11.89 6.55
CA TRP A 63 14.64 11.98 5.16
C TRP A 63 15.90 11.16 4.85
N ARG A 64 16.27 10.24 5.75
CA ARG A 64 17.47 9.41 5.67
C ARG A 64 17.14 7.92 5.85
N VAL A 65 15.87 7.53 5.83
CA VAL A 65 15.45 6.13 5.96
C VAL A 65 15.45 5.47 4.57
N PRO A 66 16.29 4.45 4.34
CA PRO A 66 16.31 3.72 3.06
C PRO A 66 15.08 2.83 2.92
N LEU A 67 14.69 2.50 1.69
CA LEU A 67 13.62 1.54 1.44
C LEU A 67 14.03 0.14 1.92
N THR A 68 13.13 -0.52 2.63
CA THR A 68 13.32 -1.87 3.18
C THR A 68 12.13 -2.78 2.93
N GLY A 69 12.38 -4.08 2.95
CA GLY A 69 11.32 -5.07 3.01
C GLY A 69 10.65 -5.15 4.40
N PRO A 70 9.68 -6.06 4.59
CA PRO A 70 8.95 -6.21 5.85
C PRO A 70 9.82 -6.72 7.02
N ASP A 71 10.98 -7.30 6.70
CA ASP A 71 12.02 -7.75 7.64
C ASP A 71 13.00 -6.63 8.03
N GLY A 72 12.82 -5.42 7.47
CA GLY A 72 13.68 -4.28 7.70
C GLY A 72 15.03 -4.34 6.97
N GLN A 73 15.23 -5.31 6.06
CA GLN A 73 16.45 -5.38 5.25
C GLN A 73 16.35 -4.44 4.04
N PRO A 74 17.43 -3.73 3.67
CA PRO A 74 17.44 -2.85 2.51
C PRO A 74 17.01 -3.57 1.24
N MET A 75 16.18 -2.91 0.44
CA MET A 75 15.68 -3.45 -0.82
C MET A 75 16.26 -2.68 -2.00
N LEU A 76 16.79 -3.38 -2.99
CA LEU A 76 17.25 -2.76 -4.23
C LEU A 76 16.10 -2.59 -5.22
N LEU A 77 16.30 -1.73 -6.21
CA LEU A 77 15.29 -1.44 -7.22
C LEU A 77 14.91 -2.69 -8.02
N GLU A 78 15.90 -3.52 -8.36
CA GLU A 78 15.73 -4.74 -9.14
C GLU A 78 14.85 -5.76 -8.40
N ASP A 79 15.01 -5.85 -7.08
CA ASP A 79 14.25 -6.79 -6.24
C ASP A 79 12.74 -6.47 -6.27
N ILE A 80 12.39 -5.17 -6.35
CA ILE A 80 10.99 -4.70 -6.39
C ILE A 80 10.25 -5.28 -7.60
N PHE A 81 10.93 -5.41 -8.75
CA PHE A 81 10.31 -5.94 -9.96
C PHE A 81 9.98 -7.44 -9.88
N THR A 82 10.61 -8.15 -8.94
CA THR A 82 10.37 -9.58 -8.70
C THR A 82 9.60 -9.87 -7.42
N ASP A 83 9.28 -8.83 -6.64
CA ASP A 83 8.61 -8.98 -5.35
C ASP A 83 7.12 -9.30 -5.50
N ARG A 84 6.67 -10.32 -4.77
CA ARG A 84 5.28 -10.81 -4.81
C ARG A 84 4.30 -9.76 -4.29
N ARG A 85 4.64 -9.00 -3.24
CA ARG A 85 3.75 -8.01 -2.64
C ARG A 85 3.55 -6.84 -3.60
N ALA A 86 4.65 -6.36 -4.19
CA ALA A 86 4.63 -5.31 -5.18
C ALA A 86 3.79 -5.69 -6.40
N ALA A 87 4.01 -6.89 -6.95
CA ALA A 87 3.21 -7.41 -8.08
C ALA A 87 1.72 -7.52 -7.73
N THR A 88 1.39 -8.02 -6.54
CA THR A 88 0.01 -8.18 -6.06
C THR A 88 -0.71 -6.83 -5.94
N LEU A 89 -0.03 -5.82 -5.38
CA LEU A 89 -0.63 -4.50 -5.21
C LEU A 89 -0.78 -3.77 -6.56
N ALA A 90 0.23 -3.89 -7.43
CA ALA A 90 0.19 -3.33 -8.78
C ALA A 90 -0.96 -3.92 -9.62
N GLU A 91 -1.25 -5.20 -9.49
CA GLU A 91 -2.44 -5.83 -10.10
C GLU A 91 -3.73 -5.18 -9.61
N ALA A 92 -3.90 -5.04 -8.29
CA ALA A 92 -5.12 -4.47 -7.72
C ALA A 92 -5.34 -3.02 -8.16
N VAL A 93 -4.27 -2.22 -8.22
CA VAL A 93 -4.31 -0.82 -8.66
C VAL A 93 -4.57 -0.72 -10.16
N ARG A 94 -3.95 -1.60 -10.97
CA ARG A 94 -4.22 -1.66 -12.40
C ARG A 94 -5.68 -2.01 -12.65
N ALA A 95 -6.21 -3.06 -12.02
CA ALA A 95 -7.61 -3.45 -12.15
C ALA A 95 -8.58 -2.30 -11.81
N ALA A 96 -8.26 -1.50 -10.79
CA ALA A 96 -9.05 -0.33 -10.41
C ALA A 96 -8.98 0.83 -11.42
N THR A 97 -7.89 0.97 -12.17
CA THR A 97 -7.64 2.13 -13.06
C THR A 97 -7.91 1.84 -14.54
N THR A 98 -7.87 0.57 -14.96
CA THR A 98 -8.20 0.15 -16.33
C THR A 98 -9.66 -0.26 -16.51
N SER A 99 -10.45 -0.32 -15.43
CA SER A 99 -11.88 -0.58 -15.54
C SER A 99 -12.50 0.55 -16.39
N PRO A 100 -13.23 0.25 -17.48
CA PRO A 100 -13.85 1.29 -18.27
C PRO A 100 -14.71 2.12 -17.33
N MET A 101 -14.54 3.44 -17.33
CA MET A 101 -15.44 4.36 -16.64
C MET A 101 -16.86 3.93 -17.01
N SER A 102 -17.54 3.23 -16.10
CA SER A 102 -18.95 2.90 -16.25
C SER A 102 -19.64 4.25 -16.36
N CYS A 103 -20.21 4.50 -17.53
CA CYS A 103 -20.83 5.74 -17.96
C CYS A 103 -21.48 6.48 -16.79
N TRP A 104 -21.06 7.74 -16.63
CA TRP A 104 -22.02 8.79 -16.28
C TRP A 104 -23.15 8.79 -17.31
#